data_AF-A0A536N9J6-F1
#
_entry.id   AF-A0A536N9J6-F1
#
_cell.length_a   1.000
_cell.length_b   1.000
_cell.length_c   1.000
_cell.angle_alpha   90.00
_cell.angle_beta   90.00
_cell.angle_gamma   90.00
#
_symmetry.space_group_name_H-M   'P 1'
#
loop_
_entity.id
_entity.type
_entity.pdbx_description
1 polymer ?
#
loop_
_entity_poly.entity_id
_entity_poly.type
_entity_poly.pdbx_seq_one_letter_code
_entity_poly.pdbx_strand_id
1 'polypeptide(L)'
;MQAIKKKATTVNGWAEAPKLLDALQKNIHTDMSIADMKAIYDWGKNLPDSAIIRLALTAPSGAAAGNFLYSGNCGMGNASQLCPEDPSYRMIHQYIASAFVDQSLLAERAPVQFANGSYTFSDLADRVTTMLDPLGLQLGNPISHGNAAKTLILDYSGGQFPKTTAWLANYFGGQVIAATPASPQPARGQQTYGIVVVLGHDFGARWFT
;
A
#
# COMPACT_ATOMS: atom_id res chain seq x y z
N MET A 1 12.34 12.29 -10.32
CA MET A 1 13.22 11.14 -9.99
C MET A 1 13.47 10.18 -11.15
N GLN A 2 12.46 9.65 -11.86
CA GLN A 2 12.70 8.72 -12.97
C GLN A 2 13.57 9.27 -14.11
N ALA A 3 13.37 10.52 -14.51
CA ALA A 3 14.25 11.16 -15.51
C ALA A 3 15.70 11.28 -15.03
N ILE A 4 15.90 11.48 -13.72
CA ILE A 4 17.24 11.53 -13.10
C ILE A 4 17.86 10.13 -13.08
N LYS A 5 17.11 9.09 -12.65
CA LYS A 5 17.53 7.68 -12.72
C LYS A 5 17.95 7.33 -14.15
N LYS A 6 17.08 7.57 -15.13
CA LYS A 6 17.32 7.24 -16.55
C LYS A 6 18.60 7.89 -17.08
N LYS A 7 18.88 9.14 -16.71
CA LYS A 7 20.11 9.85 -17.12
C LYS A 7 21.34 9.30 -16.40
N ALA A 8 21.24 9.02 -15.10
CA ALA A 8 22.31 8.46 -14.28
C ALA A 8 22.65 7.00 -14.64
N THR A 9 21.67 6.20 -15.10
CA THR A 9 21.84 4.78 -15.46
C THR A 9 22.27 4.53 -16.90
N THR A 10 22.56 5.58 -17.68
CA THR A 10 23.07 5.42 -19.05
C THR A 10 24.52 4.93 -19.06
N VAL A 11 24.93 4.27 -20.15
CA VAL A 11 26.31 3.73 -20.33
C VAL A 11 27.40 4.81 -20.12
N ASN A 12 27.10 6.08 -20.42
CA ASN A 12 28.00 7.21 -20.19
C ASN A 12 27.80 7.91 -18.83
N GLY A 13 26.73 7.62 -18.10
CA GLY A 13 26.42 8.23 -16.80
C GLY A 13 27.45 7.91 -15.71
N TRP A 14 28.14 6.76 -15.83
CA TRP A 14 29.19 6.36 -14.90
C TRP A 14 30.62 6.68 -15.32
N ALA A 15 30.91 6.70 -16.61
CA ALA A 15 32.16 7.27 -17.09
C ALA A 15 32.31 8.75 -16.66
N GLU A 16 31.18 9.46 -16.58
CA GLU A 16 31.09 10.83 -16.10
C GLU A 16 30.67 10.92 -14.61
N ALA A 17 30.46 9.80 -13.91
CA ALA A 17 30.04 9.82 -12.50
C ALA A 17 30.99 10.60 -11.58
N PRO A 18 32.33 10.54 -11.71
CA PRO A 18 33.21 11.39 -10.91
C PRO A 18 32.95 12.89 -11.12
N LYS A 19 32.74 13.34 -12.37
CA LYS A 19 32.39 14.74 -12.68
C LYS A 19 30.97 15.10 -12.22
N LEU A 20 30.05 14.16 -12.29
CA LEU A 20 28.69 14.30 -11.78
C LEU A 20 28.73 14.44 -10.25
N LEU A 21 29.52 13.62 -9.56
CA LEU A 21 29.73 13.66 -8.11
C LEU A 21 30.41 14.94 -7.69
N ASP A 22 31.45 15.41 -8.39
CA ASP A 22 32.07 16.72 -8.14
C ASP A 22 31.09 17.89 -8.34
N ALA A 23 30.23 17.82 -9.36
CA ALA A 23 29.20 18.83 -9.63
C ALA A 23 28.05 18.79 -8.61
N LEU A 24 27.69 17.59 -8.13
CA LEU A 24 26.64 17.37 -7.14
C LEU A 24 27.13 17.67 -5.73
N GLN A 25 28.37 17.34 -5.35
CA GLN A 25 28.94 17.59 -4.01
C GLN A 25 28.91 19.07 -3.61
N LYS A 26 29.00 19.99 -4.57
CA LYS A 26 28.89 21.43 -4.31
C LYS A 26 27.47 21.91 -3.98
N ASN A 27 26.45 21.12 -4.33
CA ASN A 27 25.03 21.52 -4.25
C ASN A 27 24.12 20.49 -3.58
N ILE A 28 24.65 19.32 -3.20
CA ILE A 28 23.92 18.21 -2.59
C ILE A 28 24.71 17.75 -1.36
N HIS A 29 24.07 17.87 -0.21
CA HIS A 29 24.56 17.29 1.04
C HIS A 29 24.03 15.86 1.16
N THR A 30 24.93 14.89 1.31
CA THR A 30 24.60 13.48 1.53
C THR A 30 25.63 12.84 2.45
N ASP A 31 25.20 11.88 3.26
CA ASP A 31 26.01 11.01 4.10
C ASP A 31 26.41 9.70 3.39
N MET A 32 25.93 9.48 2.16
CA MET A 32 26.34 8.33 1.35
C MET A 32 27.82 8.43 0.96
N SER A 33 28.56 7.35 1.16
CA SER A 33 29.92 7.25 0.64
C SER A 33 29.93 7.04 -0.87
N ILE A 34 31.08 7.26 -1.50
CA ILE A 34 31.30 6.94 -2.93
C ILE A 34 31.04 5.45 -3.20
N ALA A 35 31.37 4.57 -2.24
CA ALA A 35 31.12 3.14 -2.36
C ALA A 35 29.62 2.82 -2.36
N ASP A 36 28.83 3.48 -1.50
CA ASP A 36 27.37 3.30 -1.45
C ASP A 36 26.70 3.75 -2.74
N MET A 37 27.08 4.93 -3.24
CA MET A 37 26.58 5.45 -4.51
C MET A 37 26.91 4.51 -5.67
N LYS A 38 28.09 3.89 -5.65
CA LYS A 38 28.49 2.86 -6.63
C LYS A 38 27.66 1.59 -6.52
N ALA A 39 27.46 1.08 -5.32
CA ALA A 39 26.63 -0.09 -5.09
C ALA A 39 25.19 0.13 -5.59
N ILE A 40 24.61 1.29 -5.27
CA ILE A 40 23.25 1.67 -5.70
C ILE A 40 23.15 1.74 -7.22
N TYR A 41 24.14 2.30 -7.91
CA TYR A 41 24.11 2.32 -9.37
C TYR A 41 24.29 0.93 -9.99
N ASP A 42 25.29 0.17 -9.54
CA ASP A 42 25.59 -1.13 -10.14
C ASP A 42 24.41 -2.08 -10.01
N TRP A 43 23.66 -1.97 -8.91
CA TRP A 43 22.38 -2.62 -8.72
C TRP A 43 21.28 -1.97 -9.59
N GLY A 44 21.09 -0.65 -9.48
CA GLY A 44 19.96 0.08 -10.06
C GLY A 44 19.95 0.19 -11.58
N LYS A 45 21.10 0.09 -12.25
CA LYS A 45 21.21 0.14 -13.72
C LYS A 45 20.49 -1.02 -14.41
N ASN A 46 20.36 -2.15 -13.72
CA ASN A 46 19.66 -3.34 -14.22
C ASN A 46 18.21 -3.43 -13.71
N LEU A 47 17.77 -2.49 -12.87
CA LEU A 47 16.42 -2.51 -12.30
C LEU A 47 15.41 -1.98 -13.33
N PRO A 48 14.46 -2.79 -13.82
CA PRO A 48 13.44 -2.32 -14.73
C PRO A 48 12.56 -1.28 -14.04
N ASP A 49 12.09 -0.26 -14.77
CA ASP A 49 11.25 0.79 -14.18
C ASP A 49 9.92 0.26 -13.65
N SER A 50 9.44 -0.87 -14.18
CA SER A 50 8.25 -1.58 -13.69
C SER A 50 8.44 -2.19 -12.30
N ALA A 51 9.67 -2.36 -11.83
CA ALA A 51 9.95 -2.83 -10.47
C ALA A 51 9.95 -1.68 -9.43
N ILE A 52 9.79 -0.42 -9.86
CA ILE A 52 9.69 0.72 -8.96
C ILE A 52 8.22 0.92 -8.59
N ILE A 53 7.86 0.49 -7.37
CA ILE A 53 6.60 0.87 -6.76
C ILE A 53 6.64 2.33 -6.30
N ARG A 54 5.51 3.03 -6.44
CA ARG A 54 5.36 4.41 -5.96
C ARG A 54 4.29 4.44 -4.89
N LEU A 55 4.72 4.74 -3.68
CA LEU A 55 3.82 4.92 -2.55
C LEU A 55 3.66 6.41 -2.26
N ALA A 56 2.44 6.82 -1.98
CA ALA A 56 2.11 8.19 -1.63
C ALA A 56 1.26 8.19 -0.37
N LEU A 57 1.53 9.15 0.51
CA LEU A 57 0.63 9.49 1.60
C LEU A 57 -0.20 10.69 1.13
N THR A 58 -1.52 10.54 1.10
CA THR A 58 -2.41 11.48 0.42
C THR A 58 -3.67 11.73 1.23
N ALA A 59 -4.10 12.98 1.29
CA ALA A 59 -5.45 13.30 1.75
C ALA A 59 -6.49 13.04 0.65
N PRO A 60 -7.78 12.89 1.02
CA PRO A 60 -8.87 12.86 0.06
C PRO A 60 -8.81 14.04 -0.92
N SER A 61 -9.16 13.78 -2.18
CA SER A 61 -9.27 14.78 -3.23
C SER A 61 -10.49 14.48 -4.11
N GLY A 62 -10.88 15.40 -4.98
CA GLY A 62 -11.98 15.17 -5.92
C GLY A 62 -11.77 13.98 -6.87
N ALA A 63 -10.52 13.47 -7.00
CA ALA A 63 -10.17 12.35 -7.87
C ALA A 63 -9.90 11.02 -7.13
N ALA A 64 -9.73 11.05 -5.81
CA ALA A 64 -9.38 9.85 -5.03
C ALA A 64 -9.76 10.00 -3.56
N ALA A 65 -10.18 8.91 -2.92
CA ALA A 65 -10.52 8.86 -1.50
C ALA A 65 -9.33 9.21 -0.57
N GLY A 66 -8.09 9.22 -1.09
CA GLY A 66 -6.89 9.37 -0.28
C GLY A 66 -6.62 8.12 0.56
N ASN A 67 -5.75 8.25 1.56
CA ASN A 67 -5.51 7.19 2.54
C ASN A 67 -5.76 7.67 3.96
N PHE A 68 -4.70 7.94 4.72
CA PHE A 68 -4.76 8.22 6.15
C PHE A 68 -4.21 9.58 6.50
N LEU A 69 -4.24 10.49 5.53
CA LEU A 69 -4.02 11.90 5.78
C LEU A 69 -5.33 12.65 5.60
N TYR A 70 -5.50 13.74 6.32
CA TYR A 70 -6.55 14.73 6.08
C TYR A 70 -5.93 16.12 6.00
N SER A 71 -6.58 17.04 5.28
CA SER A 71 -6.16 18.43 5.25
C SER A 71 -6.59 19.14 6.53
N GLY A 72 -5.63 19.71 7.26
CA GLY A 72 -5.87 20.38 8.54
C GLY A 72 -4.70 21.25 8.95
N ASN A 73 -4.60 21.55 10.24
CA ASN A 73 -3.47 22.30 10.81
C ASN A 73 -2.65 21.50 11.84
N CYS A 74 -3.07 20.29 12.16
CA CYS A 74 -2.44 19.37 13.10
C CYS A 74 -2.14 20.01 14.47
N GLY A 75 -2.98 20.96 14.91
CA GLY A 75 -2.79 21.71 16.15
C GLY A 75 -1.80 22.89 16.06
N MET A 76 -1.27 23.21 14.88
CA MET A 76 -0.24 24.24 14.67
C MET A 76 -0.80 25.61 14.23
N GLY A 77 -2.08 25.92 14.49
CA GLY A 77 -2.67 27.22 14.19
C GLY A 77 -3.01 27.45 12.71
N ASN A 78 -2.72 28.63 12.15
CA ASN A 78 -3.06 28.98 10.76
C ASN A 78 -2.01 28.46 9.77
N ALA A 79 -2.00 27.14 9.56
CA ALA A 79 -1.18 26.49 8.55
C ALA A 79 -2.01 25.46 7.77
N SER A 80 -1.73 25.33 6.46
CA SER A 80 -2.25 24.22 5.66
C SER A 80 -1.29 23.05 5.75
N GLN A 81 -1.77 21.93 6.29
CA GLN A 81 -0.97 20.73 6.52
C GLN A 81 -1.76 19.48 6.11
N LEU A 82 -1.01 18.40 5.89
CA LEU A 82 -1.57 17.06 5.82
C LEU A 82 -1.33 16.38 7.17
N CYS A 83 -2.41 16.15 7.89
CA CYS A 83 -2.38 15.55 9.22
C CYS A 83 -2.64 14.06 9.13
N PRO A 84 -1.94 13.23 9.90
CA PRO A 84 -2.28 11.82 9.97
C PRO A 84 -3.63 11.66 10.68
N GLU A 85 -4.46 10.76 10.16
CA GLU A 85 -5.71 10.34 10.80
C GLU A 85 -5.42 9.55 12.09
N ASP A 86 -4.30 8.81 12.12
CA ASP A 86 -3.74 8.18 13.33
C ASP A 86 -2.58 9.05 13.90
N PRO A 87 -2.80 9.79 15.01
CA PRO A 87 -1.78 10.68 15.56
C PRO A 87 -0.55 9.94 16.11
N SER A 88 -0.63 8.63 16.32
CA SER A 88 0.51 7.80 16.74
C SER A 88 1.41 7.35 15.59
N TYR A 89 1.01 7.64 14.33
CA TYR A 89 1.70 7.24 13.10
C TYR A 89 1.85 5.72 12.90
N ARG A 90 1.27 4.89 13.77
CA ARG A 90 1.40 3.43 13.70
C ARG A 90 0.82 2.89 12.39
N MET A 91 -0.28 3.46 11.92
CA MET A 91 -0.90 3.07 10.66
C MET A 91 0.02 3.34 9.46
N ILE A 92 0.65 4.53 9.45
CA ILE A 92 1.61 4.91 8.39
C ILE A 92 2.82 3.99 8.44
N HIS A 93 3.36 3.68 9.63
CA HIS A 93 4.46 2.73 9.78
C HIS A 93 4.09 1.33 9.29
N GLN A 94 2.90 0.83 9.62
CA GLN A 94 2.44 -0.47 9.14
C GLN A 94 2.31 -0.49 7.61
N TYR A 95 1.75 0.57 7.02
CA TYR A 95 1.65 0.69 5.56
C TYR A 95 3.03 0.70 4.89
N ILE A 96 3.95 1.54 5.36
CA ILE A 96 5.31 1.60 4.80
C ILE A 96 6.05 0.27 4.98
N ALA A 97 5.89 -0.40 6.12
CA ALA A 97 6.47 -1.72 6.35
C ALA A 97 5.91 -2.78 5.38
N SER A 98 4.64 -2.62 4.96
CA SER A 98 3.99 -3.49 3.99
C SER A 98 4.37 -3.22 2.53
N ALA A 99 5.12 -2.16 2.25
CA ALA A 99 5.61 -1.82 0.91
C ALA A 99 6.37 -2.96 0.24
N PHE A 100 7.05 -3.77 1.04
CA PHE A 100 7.90 -4.87 0.59
C PHE A 100 7.16 -6.20 0.66
N VAL A 101 6.06 -6.30 -0.07
CA VAL A 101 5.32 -7.57 -0.21
C VAL A 101 6.22 -8.63 -0.85
N ASP A 102 6.21 -9.83 -0.27
CA ASP A 102 6.96 -10.97 -0.79
C ASP A 102 6.55 -11.27 -2.24
N GLN A 103 7.51 -11.35 -3.15
CA GLN A 103 7.25 -11.59 -4.58
C GLN A 103 6.55 -12.94 -4.82
N SER A 104 6.77 -13.92 -3.95
CA SER A 104 6.13 -15.23 -4.02
C SER A 104 4.66 -15.19 -3.60
N LEU A 105 4.23 -14.16 -2.87
CA LEU A 105 2.81 -13.85 -2.65
C LEU A 105 2.21 -13.25 -3.93
N LEU A 106 2.86 -12.22 -4.50
CA LEU A 106 2.36 -11.56 -5.70
C LEU A 106 2.27 -12.52 -6.91
N ALA A 107 3.14 -13.52 -6.95
CA ALA A 107 3.11 -14.59 -7.95
C ALA A 107 1.82 -15.42 -7.93
N GLU A 108 1.10 -15.49 -6.80
CA GLU A 108 -0.19 -16.18 -6.70
C GLU A 108 -1.28 -15.49 -7.53
N ARG A 109 -1.13 -14.18 -7.82
CA ARG A 109 -2.11 -13.36 -8.55
C ARG A 109 -3.54 -13.50 -8.01
N ALA A 110 -3.66 -13.65 -6.70
CA ALA A 110 -4.92 -13.85 -6.02
C ALA A 110 -5.85 -12.63 -6.24
N PRO A 111 -7.06 -12.81 -6.79
CA PRO A 111 -8.05 -11.74 -6.84
C PRO A 111 -8.49 -11.38 -5.42
N VAL A 112 -8.31 -10.13 -5.02
CA VAL A 112 -8.67 -9.63 -3.69
C VAL A 112 -9.70 -8.51 -3.82
N GLN A 113 -10.75 -8.54 -3.01
CA GLN A 113 -11.73 -7.47 -2.94
C GLN A 113 -11.91 -7.02 -1.50
N PHE A 114 -11.93 -5.71 -1.27
CA PHE A 114 -12.22 -5.14 0.04
C PHE A 114 -13.71 -4.83 0.16
N ALA A 115 -14.32 -5.30 1.24
CA ALA A 115 -15.72 -5.06 1.53
C ALA A 115 -15.86 -4.27 2.82
N ASN A 116 -16.59 -3.16 2.79
CA ASN A 116 -16.77 -2.33 3.95
C ASN A 116 -17.88 -2.88 4.85
N GLY A 117 -17.50 -3.53 5.95
CA GLY A 117 -18.41 -3.96 7.02
C GLY A 117 -18.36 -3.03 8.24
N SER A 118 -17.63 -1.92 8.19
CA SER A 118 -17.56 -0.99 9.32
C SER A 118 -18.84 -0.17 9.43
N TYR A 119 -19.43 -0.16 10.63
CA TYR A 119 -20.61 0.67 10.92
C TYR A 119 -20.26 2.13 11.28
N THR A 120 -18.97 2.49 11.30
CA THR A 120 -18.50 3.84 11.68
C THR A 120 -17.78 4.55 10.53
N PHE A 121 -17.11 3.79 9.66
CA PHE A 121 -16.24 4.33 8.62
C PHE A 121 -16.75 3.89 7.24
N SER A 122 -17.54 4.71 6.57
CA SER A 122 -18.26 4.35 5.34
C SER A 122 -17.38 4.24 4.08
N ASP A 123 -16.18 4.81 4.10
CA ASP A 123 -15.20 4.84 3.00
C ASP A 123 -13.97 3.96 3.25
N LEU A 124 -14.01 3.11 4.28
CA LEU A 124 -12.86 2.34 4.74
C LEU A 124 -12.31 1.38 3.67
N ALA A 125 -13.19 0.72 2.92
CA ALA A 125 -12.78 -0.16 1.83
C ALA A 125 -12.14 0.61 0.67
N ASP A 126 -12.64 1.79 0.32
CA ASP A 126 -12.08 2.65 -0.72
C ASP A 126 -10.66 3.13 -0.36
N ARG A 127 -10.47 3.58 0.89
CA ARG A 127 -9.16 4.00 1.40
C ARG A 127 -8.15 2.87 1.40
N VAL A 128 -8.54 1.69 1.89
CA VAL A 128 -7.66 0.51 1.92
C VAL A 128 -7.32 0.04 0.51
N THR A 129 -8.29 0.03 -0.40
CA THR A 129 -8.06 -0.34 -1.81
C THR A 129 -7.05 0.62 -2.45
N THR A 130 -7.29 1.94 -2.33
CA THR A 130 -6.39 2.98 -2.86
C THR A 130 -4.98 2.87 -2.28
N MET A 131 -4.88 2.56 -0.98
CA MET A 131 -3.60 2.39 -0.30
C MET A 131 -2.79 1.19 -0.82
N LEU A 132 -3.45 0.05 -1.03
CA LEU A 132 -2.79 -1.22 -1.34
C LEU A 132 -2.62 -1.46 -2.85
N ASP A 133 -3.33 -0.72 -3.70
CA ASP A 133 -3.23 -0.80 -5.16
C ASP A 133 -1.77 -0.73 -5.68
N PRO A 134 -0.91 0.20 -5.18
CA PRO A 134 0.47 0.29 -5.65
C PRO A 134 1.36 -0.90 -5.26
N LEU A 135 0.90 -1.80 -4.37
CA LEU A 135 1.67 -2.98 -3.96
C LEU A 135 1.62 -4.12 -5.00
N GLY A 136 0.81 -3.98 -6.05
CA GLY A 136 0.73 -4.97 -7.13
C GLY A 136 -0.21 -6.15 -6.85
N LEU A 137 -1.02 -6.08 -5.80
CA LEU A 137 -2.11 -7.02 -5.54
C LEU A 137 -3.17 -6.90 -6.65
N GLN A 138 -3.87 -8.00 -6.95
CA GLN A 138 -4.97 -7.98 -7.94
C GLN A 138 -6.26 -7.52 -7.26
N LEU A 139 -6.42 -6.20 -7.12
CA LEU A 139 -7.54 -5.61 -6.39
C LEU A 139 -8.77 -5.41 -7.30
N GLY A 140 -9.93 -5.89 -6.84
CA GLY A 140 -11.23 -5.55 -7.39
C GLY A 140 -11.80 -4.27 -6.77
N ASN A 141 -12.85 -3.72 -7.39
CA ASN A 141 -13.54 -2.53 -6.86
C ASN A 141 -14.08 -2.81 -5.44
N PRO A 142 -13.92 -1.85 -4.51
CA PRO A 142 -14.46 -1.98 -3.17
C PRO A 142 -15.99 -2.05 -3.20
N ILE A 143 -16.56 -2.76 -2.23
CA ILE A 143 -18.01 -2.90 -2.09
C ILE A 143 -18.48 -2.61 -0.67
N SER A 144 -19.76 -2.33 -0.50
CA SER A 144 -20.40 -2.30 0.82
C SER A 144 -20.77 -3.71 1.28
N HIS A 145 -20.69 -3.95 2.59
CA HIS A 145 -21.08 -5.19 3.24
C HIS A 145 -21.99 -4.88 4.44
N GLY A 146 -22.74 -5.88 4.91
CA GLY A 146 -23.44 -5.76 6.18
C GLY A 146 -22.47 -5.53 7.34
N ASN A 147 -22.95 -4.88 8.41
CA ASN A 147 -22.11 -4.51 9.55
C ASN A 147 -21.40 -5.73 10.15
N ALA A 148 -20.09 -5.62 10.36
CA ALA A 148 -19.23 -6.61 10.98
C ALA A 148 -18.41 -5.95 12.09
N ALA A 149 -18.50 -6.49 13.31
CA ALA A 149 -17.70 -6.01 14.43
C ALA A 149 -16.21 -6.37 14.28
N LYS A 150 -15.93 -7.50 13.62
CA LYS A 150 -14.58 -8.05 13.42
C LYS A 150 -14.24 -8.13 11.94
N THR A 151 -12.97 -7.95 11.63
CA THR A 151 -12.45 -8.11 10.27
C THR A 151 -12.34 -9.58 9.91
N LEU A 152 -12.85 -9.95 8.73
CA LEU A 152 -12.92 -11.33 8.25
C LEU A 152 -12.22 -11.46 6.90
N ILE A 153 -11.54 -12.58 6.68
CA ILE A 153 -10.92 -12.95 5.42
C ILE A 153 -11.71 -14.12 4.84
N LEU A 154 -12.63 -13.85 3.93
CA LEU A 154 -13.44 -14.87 3.27
C LEU A 154 -12.66 -15.42 2.07
N ASP A 155 -12.28 -16.68 2.13
CA ASP A 155 -11.57 -17.39 1.06
C ASP A 155 -12.56 -18.20 0.21
N TYR A 156 -12.92 -17.65 -0.95
CA TYR A 156 -13.74 -18.34 -1.96
C TYR A 156 -12.92 -19.14 -2.96
N SER A 157 -11.59 -19.08 -2.88
CA SER A 157 -10.69 -19.80 -3.79
C SER A 157 -10.52 -21.28 -3.44
N GLY A 158 -10.97 -21.68 -2.25
CA GLY A 158 -10.75 -23.03 -1.72
C GLY A 158 -9.28 -23.28 -1.33
N GLY A 159 -8.58 -22.25 -0.86
CA GLY A 159 -7.19 -22.36 -0.41
C GLY A 159 -6.13 -22.31 -1.53
N GLN A 160 -6.48 -21.85 -2.73
CA GLN A 160 -5.55 -21.74 -3.85
C GLN A 160 -4.49 -20.64 -3.66
N PHE A 161 -4.75 -19.68 -2.77
CA PHE A 161 -3.91 -18.50 -2.54
C PHE A 161 -3.41 -18.41 -1.09
N PRO A 162 -2.71 -19.44 -0.57
CA PRO A 162 -2.40 -19.55 0.85
C PRO A 162 -1.51 -18.42 1.37
N LYS A 163 -0.55 -17.91 0.58
CA LYS A 163 0.35 -16.83 1.03
C LYS A 163 -0.38 -15.51 1.08
N THR A 164 -1.20 -15.22 0.08
CA THR A 164 -2.01 -13.99 0.05
C THR A 164 -3.00 -13.99 1.20
N THR A 165 -3.73 -15.09 1.41
CA THR A 165 -4.67 -15.22 2.53
C THR A 165 -3.97 -15.05 3.89
N ALA A 166 -2.81 -15.69 4.10
CA ALA A 166 -2.06 -15.56 5.35
C ALA A 166 -1.54 -14.13 5.59
N TRP A 167 -1.05 -13.47 4.55
CA TRP A 167 -0.59 -12.08 4.65
C TRP A 167 -1.74 -11.12 4.96
N LEU A 168 -2.89 -11.26 4.29
CA LEU A 168 -4.08 -10.46 4.56
C LEU A 168 -4.57 -10.68 6.00
N ALA A 169 -4.64 -11.94 6.45
CA ALA A 169 -5.00 -12.27 7.82
C ALA A 169 -4.06 -11.60 8.84
N ASN A 170 -2.75 -11.64 8.61
CA ASN A 170 -1.76 -10.99 9.47
C ASN A 170 -1.86 -9.46 9.44
N TYR A 171 -1.96 -8.86 8.25
CA TYR A 171 -2.03 -7.41 8.08
C TYR A 171 -3.26 -6.80 8.76
N PHE A 172 -4.43 -7.40 8.53
CA PHE A 172 -5.68 -6.91 9.08
C PHE A 172 -5.96 -7.44 10.51
N GLY A 173 -5.30 -8.52 10.93
CA GLY A 173 -5.62 -9.24 12.15
C GLY A 173 -6.98 -9.95 12.06
N GLY A 174 -7.37 -10.36 10.85
CA GLY A 174 -8.67 -10.96 10.56
C GLY A 174 -8.63 -12.49 10.57
N GLN A 175 -9.78 -13.10 10.89
CA GLN A 175 -9.92 -14.56 10.82
C GLN A 175 -10.18 -15.03 9.39
N VAL A 176 -9.47 -16.07 8.95
CA VAL A 176 -9.72 -16.74 7.67
C VAL A 176 -10.94 -17.67 7.79
N ILE A 177 -11.89 -17.52 6.88
CA ILE A 177 -13.11 -18.31 6.78
C ILE A 177 -13.16 -18.90 5.38
N ALA A 178 -13.23 -20.22 5.28
CA ALA A 178 -13.53 -20.87 4.01
C ALA A 178 -14.96 -20.51 3.57
N ALA A 179 -15.08 -19.90 2.40
CA ALA A 179 -16.33 -19.38 1.88
C ALA A 179 -16.72 -20.08 0.58
N THR A 180 -18.02 -20.14 0.32
CA THR A 180 -18.61 -20.65 -0.91
C THR A 180 -19.65 -19.65 -1.41
N PRO A 181 -20.02 -19.66 -2.70
CA PRO A 181 -21.08 -18.79 -3.21
C PRO A 181 -22.41 -18.87 -2.45
N ALA A 182 -22.62 -19.94 -1.68
CA ALA A 182 -23.81 -20.15 -0.85
C ALA A 182 -23.64 -19.75 0.63
N SER A 183 -22.41 -19.72 1.16
CA SER A 183 -22.17 -19.48 2.59
C SER A 183 -20.74 -19.00 2.87
N PRO A 184 -20.54 -17.91 3.64
CA PRO A 184 -21.57 -16.95 4.03
C PRO A 184 -22.19 -16.28 2.80
N GLN A 185 -23.45 -15.84 2.91
CA GLN A 185 -24.16 -15.20 1.79
C GLN A 185 -23.37 -13.97 1.32
N PRO A 186 -22.90 -13.93 0.07
CA PRO A 186 -22.10 -12.81 -0.43
C PRO A 186 -22.92 -11.52 -0.47
N ALA A 187 -22.27 -10.38 -0.17
CA ALA A 187 -22.86 -9.08 -0.39
C ALA A 187 -23.05 -8.80 -1.89
N ARG A 188 -23.91 -7.83 -2.23
CA ARG A 188 -24.13 -7.44 -3.63
C ARG A 188 -22.84 -6.91 -4.24
N GLY A 189 -22.43 -7.50 -5.38
CA GLY A 189 -21.19 -7.12 -6.07
C GLY A 189 -19.92 -7.75 -5.49
N GLN A 190 -20.07 -8.58 -4.45
CA GLN A 190 -18.95 -9.34 -3.89
C GLN A 190 -18.51 -10.45 -4.84
N GLN A 191 -17.20 -10.59 -5.03
CA GLN A 191 -16.63 -11.71 -5.78
C GLN A 191 -16.73 -13.03 -4.98
N THR A 192 -16.85 -14.14 -5.71
CA THR A 192 -17.03 -15.48 -5.13
C THR A 192 -16.05 -16.52 -5.68
N TYR A 193 -14.87 -16.07 -6.12
CA TYR A 193 -13.82 -16.92 -6.72
C TYR A 193 -12.40 -16.60 -6.23
N GLY A 194 -12.25 -15.64 -5.31
CA GLY A 194 -10.96 -15.17 -4.80
C GLY A 194 -11.02 -14.93 -3.30
N ILE A 195 -10.32 -13.92 -2.81
CA ILE A 195 -10.31 -13.54 -1.39
C ILE A 195 -11.13 -12.26 -1.20
N VAL A 196 -12.02 -12.23 -0.22
CA VAL A 196 -12.75 -11.02 0.18
C VAL A 196 -12.34 -10.66 1.60
N VAL A 197 -11.83 -9.46 1.79
CA VAL A 197 -11.53 -8.92 3.13
C VAL A 197 -12.68 -8.03 3.56
N VAL A 198 -13.49 -8.51 4.49
CA VAL A 198 -14.55 -7.72 5.11
C VAL A 198 -13.93 -6.91 6.24
N LEU A 199 -13.73 -5.62 6.02
CA LEU A 199 -13.16 -4.70 6.99
C LEU A 199 -14.21 -4.38 8.06
N GLY A 200 -13.98 -4.88 9.26
CA GLY A 200 -14.87 -4.67 10.40
C GLY A 200 -14.62 -3.33 11.09
N HIS A 201 -15.49 -3.01 12.05
CA HIS A 201 -15.31 -1.83 12.90
C HIS A 201 -13.98 -1.88 13.68
N ASP A 202 -13.54 -3.05 14.10
CA ASP A 202 -12.27 -3.25 14.83
C ASP A 202 -11.03 -2.77 14.06
N PHE A 203 -11.02 -2.86 12.73
CA PHE A 203 -9.89 -2.37 11.94
C PHE A 203 -9.87 -0.84 11.90
N GLY A 204 -11.01 -0.18 11.64
CA GLY A 204 -11.07 1.28 11.67
C GLY A 204 -10.78 1.84 13.06
N ALA A 205 -11.41 1.27 14.09
CA ALA A 205 -11.23 1.70 15.48
C ALA A 205 -9.80 1.46 16.00
N ARG A 206 -8.98 0.64 15.34
CA ARG A 206 -7.56 0.47 15.71
C ARG A 206 -6.73 1.74 15.49
N TRP A 207 -7.17 2.63 14.59
CA TRP A 207 -6.37 3.74 14.09
C TRP A 207 -6.98 5.11 14.33
N PHE A 208 -8.31 5.21 14.37
CA PHE A 208 -9.05 6.48 14.39
C PHE A 208 -9.65 6.84 15.76
N THR A 209 -9.12 6.26 16.84
CA THR A 209 -9.57 6.50 18.23
C THR A 209 -8.59 7.33 19.03
#